data_AF-A0A7W7QUJ6-F1
#
_entry.id   AF-A0A7W7QUJ6-F1
#
_cell.length_a   1.000
_cell.length_b   1.000
_cell.length_c   1.000
_cell.angle_alpha   90.00
_cell.angle_beta   90.00
_cell.angle_gamma   90.00
#
_symmetry.space_group_name_H-M   'P 1'
#
loop_
_entity.id
_entity.type
_entity.pdbx_description
1 polymer ?
#
loop_
_entity_poly.entity_id
_entity_poly.type
_entity_poly.pdbx_seq_one_letter_code
_entity_poly.pdbx_strand_id
1 'polypeptide(L)'
;MEKYRALLTVDAEKFSAHRDADLPHLHMEIRRALAAACTACGLAEAWESARFKESTGDGILVVLPAETIPALVEPFPTRLQEALAEAAPGLRARGLRLRLRAALHVGLVDDEREEAPGISAAAVTVCRLGDSEPLRDALAGSDPDVTFVAFLLSDEVFRHYVAAGRTALHESQFTRVRAVVKQFSESAYLRVPVPSAVAVPLPEADLPVRGGEISISGVTINGRGSRNAFGNTVNGDFRMG
;
A
#
# COMPACT_ATOMS: atom_id res chain seq x y z
N MET A 1 -16.20 -7.50 30.00
CA MET A 1 -15.01 -6.85 30.59
C MET A 1 -14.06 -6.49 29.47
N GLU A 2 -13.46 -5.30 29.46
CA GLU A 2 -12.50 -4.93 28.42
C GLU A 2 -11.29 -5.86 28.41
N LYS A 3 -10.94 -6.35 27.23
CA LYS A 3 -9.76 -7.19 26.96
C LYS A 3 -8.95 -6.56 25.85
N TYR A 4 -7.64 -6.78 25.87
CA TYR A 4 -6.78 -6.38 24.76
C TYR A 4 -7.03 -7.32 23.58
N ARG A 5 -7.41 -6.76 22.43
CA ARG A 5 -7.85 -7.50 21.24
C ARG A 5 -7.09 -7.06 20.01
N ALA A 6 -7.03 -7.94 19.02
CA ALA A 6 -6.70 -7.58 17.64
C ALA A 6 -7.97 -7.11 16.93
N LEU A 7 -7.88 -6.03 16.19
CA LEU A 7 -8.95 -5.53 15.34
C LEU A 7 -8.45 -5.49 13.92
N LEU A 8 -9.14 -6.22 13.04
CA LEU A 8 -8.85 -6.26 11.62
C LEU A 8 -10.04 -5.69 10.87
N THR A 9 -9.79 -4.71 10.02
CA THR A 9 -10.74 -4.27 9.00
C THR A 9 -10.23 -4.65 7.61
N VAL A 10 -11.15 -5.05 6.75
CA VAL A 10 -10.88 -5.34 5.34
C VAL A 10 -12.00 -4.74 4.51
N ASP A 11 -11.68 -4.04 3.45
CA ASP A 11 -12.65 -3.51 2.48
C ASP A 11 -12.20 -3.80 1.04
N ALA A 12 -13.16 -3.82 0.12
CA ALA A 12 -12.89 -3.98 -1.30
C ALA A 12 -12.71 -2.63 -2.02
N GLU A 13 -11.67 -2.54 -2.84
CA GLU A 13 -11.43 -1.38 -3.70
C GLU A 13 -12.53 -1.28 -4.77
N LYS A 14 -13.16 -0.10 -4.88
CA LYS A 14 -14.17 0.21 -5.91
C LYS A 14 -15.34 -0.79 -5.96
N PHE A 15 -15.72 -1.36 -4.81
CA PHE A 15 -16.81 -2.34 -4.73
C PHE A 15 -18.10 -1.81 -5.38
N SER A 16 -18.54 -0.61 -4.98
CA SER A 16 -19.75 0.05 -5.48
C SER A 16 -19.68 0.53 -6.94
N ALA A 17 -18.52 0.41 -7.60
CA ALA A 17 -18.39 0.72 -9.03
C ALA A 17 -18.81 -0.45 -9.94
N HIS A 18 -19.04 -1.64 -9.37
CA HIS A 18 -19.56 -2.80 -10.08
C HIS A 18 -21.08 -2.72 -10.21
N ARG A 19 -21.64 -3.46 -11.18
CA ARG A 19 -23.10 -3.54 -11.37
C ARG A 19 -23.74 -4.25 -10.19
N ASP A 20 -24.94 -3.83 -9.80
CA ASP A 20 -25.70 -4.42 -8.69
C ASP A 20 -25.83 -5.95 -8.77
N ALA A 21 -25.98 -6.49 -9.98
CA ALA A 21 -26.08 -7.94 -10.21
C ALA A 21 -24.80 -8.71 -9.86
N ASP A 22 -23.64 -8.05 -9.83
CA ASP A 22 -22.34 -8.66 -9.54
C ASP A 22 -21.93 -8.51 -8.06
N LEU A 23 -22.54 -7.57 -7.31
CA LEU A 23 -22.20 -7.30 -5.91
C LEU A 23 -22.36 -8.53 -4.97
N PRO A 24 -23.44 -9.34 -5.06
CA PRO A 24 -23.56 -10.53 -4.22
C PRO A 24 -22.43 -11.55 -4.48
N HIS A 25 -22.00 -11.69 -5.73
CA HIS A 25 -20.91 -12.59 -6.07
C HIS A 25 -19.57 -12.08 -5.53
N LEU A 26 -19.27 -10.79 -5.71
CA LEU A 26 -18.07 -10.18 -5.14
C LEU A 26 -18.05 -10.30 -3.61
N HIS A 27 -19.19 -10.06 -2.95
CA HIS A 27 -19.32 -10.26 -1.51
C HIS A 27 -18.95 -11.69 -1.10
N MET A 28 -19.45 -12.71 -1.81
CA MET A 28 -19.11 -14.11 -1.55
C MET A 28 -17.62 -14.40 -1.77
N GLU A 29 -17.01 -13.86 -2.83
CA GLU A 29 -15.57 -14.05 -3.08
C GLU A 29 -14.70 -13.37 -2.02
N ILE A 30 -15.09 -12.20 -1.49
CA ILE A 30 -14.40 -11.56 -0.35
C ILE A 30 -14.41 -12.50 0.86
N ARG A 31 -15.57 -13.07 1.20
CA ARG A 31 -15.71 -13.98 2.35
C ARG A 31 -14.90 -15.27 2.15
N ARG A 32 -14.93 -15.82 0.93
CA ARG A 32 -14.15 -17.01 0.56
C ARG A 32 -12.65 -16.76 0.69
N ALA A 33 -12.15 -15.65 0.15
CA ALA A 33 -10.73 -15.30 0.22
C ALA A 33 -10.25 -15.09 1.66
N LEU A 34 -11.06 -14.41 2.49
CA LEU A 34 -10.74 -14.19 3.91
C LEU A 34 -10.75 -15.49 4.72
N ALA A 35 -11.75 -16.35 4.51
CA ALA A 35 -11.82 -17.65 5.18
C ALA A 35 -10.65 -18.56 4.77
N ALA A 36 -10.28 -18.58 3.48
CA ALA A 36 -9.13 -19.32 2.98
C ALA A 36 -7.82 -18.81 3.60
N ALA A 37 -7.62 -17.48 3.63
CA ALA A 37 -6.45 -16.87 4.24
C ALA A 37 -6.35 -17.17 5.74
N CYS A 38 -7.46 -17.05 6.48
CA CYS A 38 -7.49 -17.39 7.91
C CYS A 38 -7.17 -18.87 8.13
N THR A 39 -7.74 -19.77 7.34
CA THR A 39 -7.48 -21.21 7.43
C THR A 39 -5.99 -21.52 7.18
N ALA A 40 -5.41 -20.94 6.14
CA ALA A 40 -3.99 -21.11 5.81
C ALA A 40 -3.04 -20.54 6.88
N CYS A 41 -3.53 -19.66 7.76
CA CYS A 41 -2.78 -19.08 8.87
C CYS A 41 -3.06 -19.76 10.22
N GLY A 42 -3.86 -20.82 10.26
CA GLY A 42 -4.29 -21.45 11.51
C GLY A 42 -5.26 -20.60 12.36
N LEU A 43 -5.91 -19.63 11.73
CA LEU A 43 -6.85 -18.69 12.37
C LEU A 43 -8.32 -19.07 12.21
N ALA A 44 -8.63 -20.24 11.62
CA ALA A 44 -10.00 -20.64 11.30
C ALA A 44 -10.92 -20.62 12.54
N GLU A 45 -10.48 -21.21 13.65
CA GLU A 45 -11.28 -21.25 14.88
C GLU A 45 -11.54 -19.84 15.43
N ALA A 46 -10.51 -19.00 15.52
CA ALA A 46 -10.63 -17.63 16.01
C ALA A 46 -11.53 -16.77 15.10
N TRP A 47 -11.47 -16.99 13.78
CA TRP A 47 -12.28 -16.29 12.79
C TRP A 47 -13.77 -16.67 12.85
N GLU A 48 -14.07 -17.95 13.02
CA GLU A 48 -15.45 -18.45 13.10
C GLU A 48 -16.08 -18.18 14.48
N SER A 49 -15.29 -18.26 15.55
CA SER A 49 -15.74 -17.98 16.92
C SER A 49 -15.66 -16.49 17.31
N ALA A 50 -15.30 -15.61 16.38
CA ALA A 50 -15.20 -14.18 16.63
C ALA A 50 -16.53 -13.63 17.15
N ARG A 51 -16.51 -13.09 18.38
CA ARG A 51 -17.70 -12.56 19.04
C ARG A 51 -18.27 -11.31 18.37
N PHE A 52 -17.39 -10.54 17.74
CA PHE A 52 -17.78 -9.39 16.94
C PHE A 52 -17.19 -9.52 15.54
N LYS A 53 -18.10 -9.62 14.55
CA LYS A 53 -17.80 -9.62 13.13
C LYS A 53 -18.90 -8.88 12.39
N GLU A 54 -18.65 -7.61 12.12
CA GLU A 54 -19.57 -6.76 11.37
C GLU A 54 -19.24 -6.83 9.87
N SER A 55 -20.27 -6.89 9.04
CA SER A 55 -20.16 -6.90 7.58
C SER A 55 -20.85 -5.66 7.04
N THR A 56 -20.12 -4.76 6.40
CA THR A 56 -20.65 -3.53 5.79
C THR A 56 -21.14 -3.75 4.35
N GLY A 57 -21.06 -4.99 3.85
CA GLY A 57 -21.41 -5.38 2.49
C GLY A 57 -20.18 -5.49 1.59
N ASP A 58 -19.36 -4.44 1.55
CA ASP A 58 -18.09 -4.38 0.82
C ASP A 58 -16.86 -4.62 1.70
N GLY A 59 -17.06 -4.67 3.02
CA GLY A 59 -16.01 -4.85 4.00
C GLY A 59 -16.44 -5.61 5.24
N ILE A 60 -15.45 -5.90 6.08
CA ILE A 60 -15.57 -6.62 7.35
C ILE A 60 -14.78 -5.86 8.40
N LEU A 61 -15.35 -5.75 9.60
CA LEU A 61 -14.63 -5.43 10.82
C LEU A 61 -14.75 -6.62 11.77
N VAL A 62 -13.63 -7.15 12.24
CA VAL A 62 -13.60 -8.28 13.16
C VAL A 62 -12.72 -7.99 14.37
N VAL A 63 -13.17 -8.42 15.54
CA VAL A 63 -12.40 -8.39 16.79
C VAL A 63 -11.98 -9.82 17.11
N LEU A 64 -10.67 -10.01 17.29
CA LEU A 64 -10.04 -11.31 17.49
C LEU A 64 -9.19 -11.31 18.78
N PRO A 65 -8.91 -12.49 19.36
CA PRO A 65 -7.96 -12.62 20.48
C PRO A 65 -6.57 -12.07 20.12
N ALA A 66 -5.87 -11.45 21.08
CA ALA A 66 -4.56 -10.83 20.83
C ALA A 66 -3.48 -11.85 20.42
N GLU A 67 -3.68 -13.13 20.76
CA GLU A 67 -2.81 -14.24 20.39
C GLU A 67 -2.77 -14.45 18.86
N THR A 68 -3.76 -13.93 18.13
CA THR A 68 -3.83 -14.01 16.65
C THR A 68 -2.91 -13.01 15.94
N ILE A 69 -2.41 -11.98 16.64
CA ILE A 69 -1.69 -10.86 16.01
C ILE A 69 -0.46 -11.30 15.19
N PRO A 70 0.43 -12.20 15.67
CA PRO A 70 1.57 -12.64 14.86
C PRO A 70 1.15 -13.23 13.51
N ALA A 71 0.09 -14.05 13.49
CA ALA A 71 -0.44 -14.64 12.27
C ALA A 71 -1.13 -13.59 11.37
N LEU A 72 -1.79 -12.59 11.95
CA LEU A 72 -2.40 -11.49 11.21
C LEU A 72 -1.36 -10.53 10.60
N VAL A 73 -0.19 -10.37 11.23
CA VAL A 73 0.89 -9.50 10.75
C VAL A 73 1.66 -10.15 9.60
N GLU A 74 2.09 -11.40 9.78
CA GLU A 74 3.07 -12.02 8.88
C GLU A 74 2.43 -12.85 7.76
N PRO A 75 1.86 -14.03 8.03
CA PRO A 75 1.36 -14.89 6.96
C PRO A 75 0.05 -14.36 6.36
N PHE A 76 -0.86 -13.78 7.14
CA PHE A 76 -2.21 -13.43 6.68
C PHE A 76 -2.25 -12.54 5.43
N PRO A 77 -1.51 -11.42 5.33
CA PRO A 77 -1.57 -10.57 4.13
C PRO A 77 -1.09 -11.30 2.88
N THR A 78 -0.08 -12.16 3.01
CA THR A 78 0.44 -13.00 1.92
C THR A 78 -0.58 -14.06 1.52
N ARG A 79 -1.20 -14.76 2.48
CA ARG A 79 -2.24 -15.77 2.18
C ARG A 79 -3.49 -15.16 1.55
N LEU A 80 -3.84 -13.94 1.94
CA LEU A 80 -4.94 -13.20 1.33
C LEU A 80 -4.63 -12.81 -0.12
N GLN A 81 -3.41 -12.33 -0.38
CA GLN A 81 -2.92 -12.04 -1.73
C GLN A 81 -2.94 -13.31 -2.62
N GLU A 82 -2.51 -14.45 -2.11
CA GLU A 82 -2.55 -15.74 -2.82
C GLU A 82 -3.99 -16.17 -3.15
N ALA A 83 -4.90 -16.11 -2.18
CA ALA A 83 -6.30 -16.50 -2.37
C ALA A 83 -7.02 -15.62 -3.41
N LEU A 84 -6.74 -14.30 -3.42
CA LEU A 84 -7.29 -13.39 -4.42
C LEU A 84 -6.69 -13.65 -5.81
N ALA A 85 -5.39 -13.93 -5.89
CA ALA A 85 -4.72 -14.27 -7.14
C ALA A 85 -5.28 -15.55 -7.76
N GLU A 86 -5.62 -16.56 -6.94
CA GLU A 86 -6.26 -17.80 -7.40
C GLU A 86 -7.66 -17.54 -7.98
N ALA A 87 -8.44 -16.64 -7.38
CA ALA A 87 -9.77 -16.28 -7.86
C ALA A 87 -9.76 -15.34 -9.09
N ALA A 88 -8.67 -14.60 -9.31
CA ALA A 88 -8.60 -13.53 -10.30
C ALA A 88 -8.92 -13.97 -11.75
N PRO A 89 -8.45 -15.12 -12.28
CA PRO A 89 -8.81 -15.54 -13.63
C PRO A 89 -10.32 -15.73 -13.84
N GLY A 90 -11.01 -16.31 -12.86
CA GLY A 90 -12.47 -16.53 -12.91
C GLY A 90 -13.26 -15.22 -12.83
N LEU A 91 -12.83 -14.29 -11.98
CA LEU A 91 -13.41 -12.95 -11.89
C LEU A 91 -13.21 -12.16 -13.19
N ARG A 92 -12.01 -12.21 -13.77
CA ARG A 92 -11.72 -11.54 -15.06
C ARG A 92 -12.54 -12.06 -16.21
N ALA A 93 -12.79 -13.37 -16.28
CA ALA A 93 -13.66 -13.96 -17.30
C ALA A 93 -15.08 -13.39 -17.26
N ARG A 94 -15.48 -12.81 -16.12
CA ARG A 94 -16.77 -12.13 -15.89
C ARG A 94 -16.69 -10.60 -15.98
N GLY A 95 -15.53 -10.05 -16.33
CA GLY A 95 -15.28 -8.60 -16.34
C GLY A 95 -15.18 -7.98 -14.95
N LEU A 96 -14.90 -8.78 -13.91
CA LEU A 96 -14.79 -8.33 -12.52
C LEU A 96 -13.32 -8.31 -12.07
N ARG A 97 -13.01 -7.43 -11.12
CA ARG A 97 -11.73 -7.38 -10.43
C ARG A 97 -11.98 -7.20 -8.93
N LEU A 98 -11.22 -7.92 -8.11
CA LEU A 98 -11.32 -7.84 -6.66
C LEU A 98 -9.93 -7.59 -6.07
N ARG A 99 -9.80 -6.45 -5.39
CA ARG A 99 -8.61 -6.09 -4.60
C ARG A 99 -9.05 -5.59 -3.25
N LEU A 100 -8.28 -5.89 -2.21
CA LEU A 100 -8.64 -5.61 -0.82
C LEU A 100 -7.65 -4.65 -0.17
N ARG A 101 -8.19 -3.71 0.59
CA ARG A 101 -7.45 -2.89 1.54
C ARG A 101 -7.73 -3.44 2.92
N ALA A 102 -6.69 -3.59 3.73
CA ALA A 102 -6.84 -4.12 5.08
C ALA A 102 -5.99 -3.33 6.07
N ALA A 103 -6.51 -3.16 7.29
CA ALA A 103 -5.77 -2.53 8.37
C ALA A 103 -5.88 -3.32 9.67
N LEU A 104 -4.79 -3.37 10.42
CA LEU A 104 -4.67 -4.09 11.69
C LEU A 104 -4.24 -3.13 12.80
N HIS A 105 -5.02 -3.16 13.87
CA HIS A 105 -4.78 -2.41 15.10
C HIS A 105 -5.07 -3.29 16.32
N VAL A 106 -4.73 -2.78 17.50
CA VAL A 106 -4.88 -3.45 18.78
C VAL A 106 -5.39 -2.47 19.81
N GLY A 107 -6.16 -2.94 20.78
CA GLY A 107 -6.64 -2.08 21.85
C GLY A 107 -7.63 -2.78 22.77
N LEU A 108 -8.10 -2.03 23.77
CA LEU A 108 -9.11 -2.50 24.70
C LEU A 108 -10.49 -2.52 24.05
N VAL A 109 -11.16 -3.67 24.14
CA VAL A 109 -12.51 -3.88 23.60
C VAL A 109 -13.33 -4.71 24.59
N ASP A 110 -14.56 -4.29 24.87
CA ASP A 110 -15.56 -5.08 25.61
C ASP A 110 -16.40 -5.89 24.61
N ASP A 111 -15.84 -6.99 24.10
CA ASP A 111 -16.52 -7.88 23.14
C ASP A 111 -17.45 -8.91 23.81
N GLU A 112 -17.67 -8.78 25.13
CA GLU A 112 -18.59 -9.59 25.94
C GLU A 112 -19.94 -8.90 26.18
N ARG A 113 -20.02 -7.60 25.90
CA ARG A 113 -21.24 -6.83 26.09
C ARG A 113 -22.18 -7.02 24.90
N GLU A 114 -23.20 -7.85 25.06
CA GLU A 114 -24.14 -8.22 23.98
C GLU A 114 -24.84 -7.01 23.31
N GLU A 115 -25.11 -5.94 24.05
CA GLU A 115 -25.81 -4.76 23.55
C GLU A 115 -24.94 -3.85 22.66
N ALA A 116 -23.61 -3.92 22.79
CA ALA A 116 -22.66 -3.04 22.10
C ALA A 116 -21.29 -3.71 21.88
N PRO A 117 -21.24 -4.95 21.35
CA PRO A 117 -19.98 -5.67 21.21
C PRO A 117 -19.08 -4.91 20.23
N GLY A 118 -17.78 -4.82 20.53
CA GLY A 118 -16.81 -4.23 19.61
C GLY A 118 -16.76 -2.70 19.55
N ILE A 119 -17.75 -1.99 20.11
CA ILE A 119 -17.73 -0.52 20.16
C ILE A 119 -16.57 -0.06 21.05
N SER A 120 -15.57 0.56 20.45
CA SER A 120 -14.35 0.97 21.14
C SER A 120 -13.60 2.06 20.35
N ALA A 121 -12.74 2.82 21.03
CA ALA A 121 -11.81 3.73 20.37
C ALA A 121 -10.86 2.99 19.43
N ALA A 122 -10.51 1.74 19.76
CA ALA A 122 -9.70 0.87 18.92
C ALA A 122 -10.42 0.52 17.60
N ALA A 123 -11.72 0.21 17.65
CA ALA A 123 -12.53 -0.05 16.45
C ALA A 123 -12.61 1.20 15.55
N VAL A 124 -12.82 2.37 16.14
CA VAL A 124 -12.80 3.64 15.40
C VAL A 124 -11.44 3.88 14.74
N THR A 125 -10.35 3.57 15.44
CA THR A 125 -8.98 3.74 14.93
C THR A 125 -8.70 2.81 13.77
N VAL A 126 -9.02 1.51 13.87
CA VAL A 126 -8.76 0.57 12.77
C VAL A 126 -9.57 0.91 11.52
N CYS A 127 -10.83 1.33 11.67
CA CYS A 127 -11.64 1.76 10.53
C CYS A 127 -11.03 3.01 9.85
N ARG A 128 -10.57 3.99 10.63
CA ARG A 128 -9.88 5.18 10.09
C ARG A 128 -8.57 4.83 9.39
N LEU A 129 -7.84 3.81 9.86
CA LEU A 129 -6.67 3.28 9.17
C LEU A 129 -7.07 2.64 7.83
N GLY A 130 -8.13 1.81 7.79
CA GLY A 130 -8.67 1.21 6.56
C GLY A 130 -9.13 2.26 5.52
N ASP A 131 -9.74 3.34 6.00
CA ASP A 131 -10.23 4.45 5.18
C ASP A 131 -9.14 5.41 4.69
N SER A 132 -7.89 5.22 5.11
CA SER A 132 -6.81 6.16 4.85
C SER A 132 -6.34 6.12 3.38
N GLU A 133 -5.88 7.29 2.91
CA GLU A 133 -5.37 7.49 1.55
C GLU A 133 -4.19 6.57 1.18
N PRO A 134 -3.22 6.26 2.07
CA PRO A 134 -2.10 5.38 1.72
C PRO A 134 -2.51 3.99 1.20
N LEU A 135 -3.60 3.41 1.72
CA LEU A 135 -4.11 2.13 1.22
C LEU A 135 -4.73 2.25 -0.18
N ARG A 136 -5.38 3.39 -0.47
CA ARG A 136 -5.97 3.68 -1.78
C ARG A 136 -4.86 3.89 -2.82
N ASP A 137 -3.87 4.71 -2.48
CA ASP A 137 -2.74 5.03 -3.36
C ASP A 137 -1.92 3.79 -3.69
N ALA A 138 -1.69 2.92 -2.71
CA ALA A 138 -0.95 1.67 -2.90
C ALA A 138 -1.59 0.79 -3.99
N LEU A 139 -2.92 0.62 -3.95
CA LEU A 139 -3.62 -0.16 -4.97
C LEU A 139 -3.76 0.60 -6.29
N ALA A 140 -4.02 1.91 -6.25
CA ALA A 140 -4.15 2.74 -7.45
C ALA A 140 -2.85 2.81 -8.28
N GLY A 141 -1.70 2.85 -7.62
CA GLY A 141 -0.37 2.87 -8.24
C GLY A 141 0.20 1.51 -8.63
N SER A 142 -0.56 0.42 -8.41
CA SER A 142 -0.12 -0.96 -8.66
C SER A 142 -0.87 -1.60 -9.83
N ASP A 143 -0.24 -2.59 -10.45
CA ASP A 143 -0.86 -3.40 -11.51
C ASP A 143 -2.02 -4.23 -10.90
N PRO A 144 -3.27 -4.02 -11.37
CA PRO A 144 -4.45 -4.71 -10.83
C PRO A 144 -4.49 -6.22 -11.08
N ASP A 145 -3.62 -6.74 -11.93
CA ASP A 145 -3.50 -8.17 -12.22
C ASP A 145 -2.35 -8.85 -11.46
N VAL A 146 -1.57 -8.08 -10.68
CA VAL A 146 -0.43 -8.58 -9.88
C VAL A 146 -0.63 -8.30 -8.39
N THR A 147 -1.05 -7.08 -8.03
CA THR A 147 -1.21 -6.66 -6.64
C THR A 147 -2.68 -6.64 -6.26
N PHE A 148 -3.07 -7.51 -5.32
CA PHE A 148 -4.46 -7.66 -4.86
C PHE A 148 -4.69 -7.17 -3.43
N VAL A 149 -3.63 -7.01 -2.62
CA VAL A 149 -3.73 -6.59 -1.21
C VAL A 149 -2.83 -5.41 -0.91
N ALA A 150 -3.38 -4.40 -0.26
CA ALA A 150 -2.63 -3.40 0.49
C ALA A 150 -2.96 -3.54 1.98
N PHE A 151 -1.94 -3.61 2.83
CA PHE A 151 -2.10 -3.89 4.25
C PHE A 151 -1.44 -2.82 5.12
N LEU A 152 -2.16 -2.29 6.10
CA LEU A 152 -1.69 -1.21 6.96
C LEU A 152 -1.65 -1.65 8.42
N LEU A 153 -0.49 -1.52 9.05
CA LEU A 153 -0.35 -1.70 10.49
C LEU A 153 -0.40 -0.36 11.20
N SER A 154 -1.14 -0.28 12.31
CA SER A 154 -0.95 0.81 13.27
C SER A 154 0.49 0.83 13.83
N ASP A 155 0.96 2.00 14.28
CA ASP A 155 2.29 2.13 14.90
C ASP A 155 2.49 1.18 16.08
N GLU A 156 1.45 0.98 16.91
CA GLU A 156 1.50 0.07 18.06
C GLU A 156 1.76 -1.38 17.64
N VAL A 157 1.04 -1.88 16.62
CA VAL A 157 1.25 -3.24 16.10
C VAL A 157 2.65 -3.38 15.50
N PHE A 158 3.06 -2.42 14.67
CA PHE A 158 4.38 -2.46 14.02
C PHE A 158 5.51 -2.49 15.06
N ARG A 159 5.47 -1.58 16.05
CA ARG A 159 6.48 -1.49 17.10
C ARG A 159 6.58 -2.76 17.92
N HIS A 160 5.45 -3.39 18.25
CA HIS A 160 5.42 -4.57 19.12
C HIS A 160 5.70 -5.90 18.42
N TYR A 161 5.40 -6.02 17.13
CA TYR A 161 5.49 -7.31 16.42
C TYR A 161 6.58 -7.33 15.33
N VAL A 162 6.82 -6.21 14.66
CA VAL A 162 7.83 -6.11 13.59
C VAL A 162 9.15 -5.56 14.15
N ALA A 163 9.16 -4.33 14.65
CA ALA A 163 10.39 -3.69 15.13
C ALA A 163 11.00 -4.40 16.36
N ALA A 164 10.16 -5.03 17.18
CA ALA A 164 10.62 -5.87 18.30
C ALA A 164 11.10 -7.27 17.89
N GLY A 165 11.08 -7.62 16.59
CA GLY A 165 11.58 -8.89 16.07
C GLY A 165 10.74 -10.12 16.46
N ARG A 166 9.42 -9.95 16.65
CA ARG A 166 8.49 -11.05 17.00
C ARG A 166 7.84 -11.73 15.79
N THR A 167 8.25 -11.33 14.59
CA THR A 167 7.88 -11.92 13.31
C THR A 167 9.14 -12.09 12.47
N ALA A 168 9.10 -12.89 11.41
CA ALA A 168 10.22 -13.00 10.47
C ALA A 168 10.32 -11.82 9.48
N LEU A 169 9.37 -10.88 9.55
CA LEU A 169 9.36 -9.70 8.70
C LEU A 169 10.42 -8.69 9.14
N HIS A 170 11.14 -8.17 8.16
CA HIS A 170 12.09 -7.08 8.35
C HIS A 170 11.38 -5.73 8.20
N GLU A 171 11.78 -4.72 8.97
CA GLU A 171 11.17 -3.38 8.93
C GLU A 171 11.19 -2.76 7.53
N SER A 172 12.22 -3.04 6.71
CA SER A 172 12.33 -2.54 5.33
C SER A 172 11.29 -3.11 4.36
N GLN A 173 10.49 -4.09 4.79
CA GLN A 173 9.32 -4.58 4.03
C GLN A 173 8.10 -3.68 4.22
N PHE A 174 8.22 -2.64 5.05
CA PHE A 174 7.17 -1.69 5.34
C PHE A 174 7.59 -0.27 4.96
N THR A 175 6.63 0.49 4.45
CA THR A 175 6.77 1.92 4.21
C THR A 175 6.04 2.65 5.33
N ARG A 176 6.76 3.48 6.10
CA ARG A 176 6.13 4.37 7.07
C ARG A 176 5.32 5.44 6.34
N VAL A 177 4.05 5.55 6.68
CA VAL A 177 3.09 6.51 6.11
C VAL A 177 2.38 7.27 7.22
N ARG A 178 1.67 8.32 6.84
CA ARG A 178 0.77 9.06 7.75
C ARG A 178 -0.67 8.83 7.31
N ALA A 179 -1.47 8.21 8.17
CA ALA A 179 -2.89 7.99 7.93
C ALA A 179 -3.68 9.20 8.45
N VAL A 180 -4.30 9.95 7.53
CA VAL A 180 -5.10 11.13 7.85
C VAL A 180 -6.54 10.94 7.41
N VAL A 181 -7.49 10.98 8.35
CA VAL A 181 -8.93 10.85 8.06
C VAL A 181 -9.73 11.73 9.03
N LYS A 182 -10.41 12.76 8.51
CA LYS A 182 -11.11 13.76 9.36
C LYS A 182 -10.12 14.39 10.36
N GLN A 183 -10.36 14.23 11.66
CA GLN A 183 -9.47 14.72 12.72
C GLN A 183 -8.43 13.68 13.18
N PHE A 184 -8.36 12.52 12.52
CA PHE A 184 -7.37 11.48 12.79
C PHE A 184 -6.07 11.75 12.04
N SER A 185 -4.93 11.63 12.72
CA SER A 185 -3.61 11.71 12.10
C SER A 185 -2.59 10.87 12.88
N GLU A 186 -2.30 9.67 12.38
CA GLU A 186 -1.35 8.76 13.04
C GLU A 186 -0.28 8.23 12.08
N SER A 187 0.86 7.84 12.64
CA SER A 187 1.85 7.06 11.88
C SER A 187 1.34 5.64 11.71
N ALA A 188 1.56 5.08 10.53
CA ALA A 188 1.20 3.71 10.20
C ALA A 188 2.25 3.11 9.25
N TYR A 189 2.21 1.80 9.05
CA TYR A 189 3.21 1.07 8.28
C TYR A 189 2.52 0.24 7.20
N LEU A 190 2.71 0.66 5.95
CA LEU A 190 2.12 0.05 4.78
C LEU A 190 2.99 -1.13 4.32
N ARG A 191 2.35 -2.26 4.05
CA ARG A 191 2.94 -3.44 3.41
C ARG A 191 2.09 -3.84 2.21
N VAL A 192 2.75 -4.09 1.09
CA VAL A 192 2.15 -4.67 -0.12
C VAL A 192 2.80 -6.03 -0.33
N PRO A 193 2.11 -7.16 -0.11
CA PRO A 193 2.73 -8.49 -0.11
C PRO A 193 3.40 -8.85 -1.45
N VAL A 194 2.79 -8.44 -2.56
CA VAL A 194 3.34 -8.59 -3.91
C VAL A 194 3.28 -7.20 -4.56
N PRO A 195 4.35 -6.39 -4.45
CA PRO A 195 4.37 -5.06 -5.03
C PRO A 195 4.48 -5.14 -6.56
N SER A 196 3.82 -4.23 -7.25
CA SER A 196 3.93 -4.03 -8.69
C SER A 196 3.83 -2.55 -8.99
N ALA A 197 4.41 -2.12 -10.11
CA ALA A 197 4.31 -0.74 -10.58
C ALA A 197 3.47 -0.73 -11.85
N VAL A 198 2.54 0.22 -11.96
CA VAL A 198 2.00 0.59 -13.27
C VAL A 198 3.12 1.32 -14.01
N ALA A 199 3.47 0.86 -15.20
CA ALA A 199 4.43 1.57 -16.05
C ALA A 199 3.89 2.98 -16.31
N VAL A 200 4.47 3.98 -15.64
CA VAL A 200 4.29 5.37 -16.05
C VAL A 200 5.12 5.49 -17.33
N PRO A 201 4.53 5.87 -18.48
CA PRO A 201 5.32 6.17 -19.66
C PRO A 201 6.40 7.16 -19.25
N LEU A 202 7.66 6.81 -19.48
CA LEU A 202 8.74 7.77 -19.28
C LEU A 202 8.35 9.01 -20.09
N PRO A 203 8.39 10.22 -19.52
CA PRO A 203 8.31 11.42 -20.34
C PRO A 203 9.36 11.23 -21.43
N GLU A 204 8.94 11.33 -22.71
CA GLU A 204 9.88 11.31 -23.82
C GLU A 204 11.00 12.26 -23.43
N ALA A 205 12.18 11.71 -23.17
CA ALA A 205 13.32 12.54 -22.93
C ALA A 205 13.43 13.36 -24.21
N ASP A 206 13.23 14.67 -24.10
CA ASP A 206 13.66 15.62 -25.12
C ASP A 206 15.15 15.33 -25.30
N LEU A 207 15.45 14.42 -26.24
CA LEU A 207 16.78 14.23 -26.75
C LEU A 207 17.19 15.64 -27.14
N PRO A 208 18.30 16.18 -26.61
CA PRO A 208 18.70 17.53 -26.98
C PRO A 208 18.78 17.54 -28.50
N VAL A 209 17.87 18.30 -29.11
CA VAL A 209 17.95 18.63 -30.53
C VAL A 209 19.38 19.12 -30.68
N ARG A 210 20.19 18.44 -31.50
CA ARG A 210 21.51 18.93 -31.88
C ARG A 210 21.27 20.27 -32.60
N GLY A 211 21.24 21.32 -31.79
CA GLY A 211 21.17 22.71 -32.23
C GLY A 211 22.39 22.98 -33.10
N GLY A 212 22.11 23.70 -34.19
CA GLY A 212 22.99 23.90 -35.32
C GLY A 212 24.39 24.41 -34.97
N GLU A 213 25.27 24.21 -35.94
CA GLU A 213 26.57 24.85 -36.04
C GLU A 213 26.49 26.33 -35.62
N ILE A 214 27.16 26.66 -34.51
CA ILE A 214 27.50 28.04 -34.20
C ILE A 214 28.63 28.41 -35.15
N SER A 215 28.27 29.00 -36.29
CA SER A 215 29.21 29.73 -37.13
C SER A 215 29.54 31.05 -36.46
N ILE A 216 30.63 31.09 -35.68
CA ILE A 216 31.33 32.35 -35.40
C ILE A 216 32.12 32.66 -36.66
N SER A 217 31.77 33.77 -37.30
CA SER A 217 32.50 34.33 -38.42
C SER A 217 33.98 34.46 -38.08
N GLY A 218 34.83 33.65 -38.72
CA GLY A 218 36.26 33.93 -38.82
C GLY A 218 37.25 32.87 -38.36
N VAL A 219 36.88 31.65 -37.95
CA VAL A 219 37.89 30.60 -37.66
C VAL A 219 37.40 29.20 -38.07
N THR A 220 38.04 28.62 -39.10
CA THR A 220 37.94 27.20 -39.43
C THR A 220 39.03 26.43 -38.68
N ILE A 221 38.66 25.62 -37.70
CA ILE A 221 39.59 24.69 -37.02
C ILE A 221 39.40 23.30 -37.63
N ASN A 222 40.23 22.94 -38.61
CA ASN A 222 40.36 21.56 -39.07
C ASN A 222 41.35 20.82 -38.16
N GLY A 223 40.82 19.98 -37.27
CA GLY A 223 41.62 19.17 -36.37
C GLY A 223 42.29 17.99 -37.09
N ARG A 224 43.54 18.17 -37.53
CA ARG A 224 44.48 17.05 -37.68
C ARG A 224 45.92 17.50 -37.36
N GLY A 225 46.40 17.10 -36.19
CA GLY A 225 47.82 16.99 -35.87
C GLY A 225 48.57 18.29 -35.55
N SER A 226 49.01 18.37 -34.29
CA SER A 226 50.25 19.03 -33.82
C SER A 226 50.54 20.48 -34.23
N ARG A 227 50.56 21.40 -33.26
CA ARG A 227 51.78 22.09 -32.76
C ARG A 227 51.41 23.29 -31.88
N ASN A 228 52.10 23.41 -30.75
CA ASN A 228 52.10 24.60 -29.89
C ASN A 228 52.78 25.77 -30.62
N ALA A 229 52.29 26.99 -30.39
CA ALA A 229 53.08 28.21 -30.55
C ALA A 229 52.64 29.28 -29.55
N PHE A 230 53.64 29.99 -29.05
CA PHE A 230 53.70 30.86 -27.87
C PHE A 230 53.47 32.34 -28.21
N GLY A 231 52.94 33.12 -27.24
CA GLY A 231 53.22 34.55 -26.90
C GLY A 231 53.10 35.63 -27.99
N ASN A 232 52.97 36.94 -27.72
CA ASN A 232 52.79 37.75 -26.51
C ASN A 232 52.45 39.21 -26.97
N THR A 233 51.89 40.03 -26.06
CA THR A 233 52.02 41.51 -25.90
C THR A 233 51.29 42.56 -26.79
N VAL A 234 50.35 43.28 -26.14
CA VAL A 234 50.22 44.73 -25.82
C VAL A 234 50.12 45.84 -26.90
N ASN A 235 49.02 46.62 -26.81
CA ASN A 235 48.91 48.10 -26.64
C ASN A 235 47.39 48.39 -26.46
N GLY A 236 46.83 49.03 -25.43
CA GLY A 236 47.23 50.22 -24.69
C GLY A 236 46.42 51.41 -25.21
N ASP A 237 45.32 51.81 -24.56
CA ASP A 237 45.10 53.22 -24.20
C ASP A 237 43.89 53.50 -23.28
N PHE A 238 44.09 54.54 -22.46
CA PHE A 238 43.28 55.09 -21.37
C PHE A 238 41.99 55.83 -21.83
N ARG A 239 40.96 55.88 -20.97
CA ARG A 239 40.47 57.13 -20.33
C ARG A 239 39.37 56.88 -19.28
N MET A 240 39.58 57.49 -18.10
CA MET A 240 38.58 57.72 -17.04
C MET A 240 37.70 58.93 -17.37
N GLY A 241 36.49 58.89 -16.84
CA GLY A 241 35.70 60.03 -16.36
C GLY A 241 34.95 59.57 -15.12
#